data_AF-M6R348-F1
#
_entry.id   AF-M6R348-F1
#
_cell.length_a   1.000
_cell.length_b   1.000
_cell.length_c   1.000
_cell.angle_alpha   90.00
_cell.angle_beta   90.00
_cell.angle_gamma   90.00
#
_symmetry.space_group_name_H-M   'P 1'
#
loop_
_entity.id
_entity.type
_entity.pdbx_description
1 polymer ?
#
loop_
_entity_poly.entity_id
_entity_poly.type
_entity_poly.pdbx_seq_one_letter_code
_entity_poly.pdbx_strand_id
1 'polypeptide(L)'
;MSITHITSLSLEDITSELSQNILKERKNFPLRSITIVVPSVNMRSWLNLNLARISGLCANLRFLFLEKALEEYFHFRAGLDYDPFQRTFPSQDAIQRKILTFLIENLNSEETKFLGSFLESIPRAFSLSAKLTSLYKDYELNRSSWIQSWANEKGLDIPSISHRPTPFPKEDEYYLFQKKLYQKVFLNSNQPSTLIQFFLKEVFKNPRRSPQDSLHLFCLSNLADTYLGILESISKKDKLPIYLYQFHTGASTKTESLGPQRWSNPQIHISSKIVSIPGTISKNLEDTRIYPEKLSALKNLLKGEIRGHNVENFSGDFSVRFWNAPSSYRE
;
A
#
# COMPACT_ATOMS: atom_id res chain seq x y z
N MET A 1 20.17 3.72 -10.06
CA MET A 1 19.38 2.86 -9.16
C MET A 1 19.33 3.56 -7.82
N SER A 2 18.12 3.74 -7.28
CA SER A 2 17.85 4.89 -6.40
C SER A 2 16.78 4.61 -5.34
N ILE A 3 16.46 3.33 -5.07
CA ILE A 3 15.65 3.00 -3.89
C ILE A 3 16.58 3.03 -2.68
N THR A 4 16.30 3.94 -1.75
CA THR A 4 16.97 4.01 -0.45
C THR A 4 15.99 3.53 0.60
N HIS A 5 16.29 2.41 1.23
CA HIS A 5 15.46 1.81 2.28
C HIS A 5 16.04 2.16 3.64
N ILE A 6 15.30 2.94 4.40
CA ILE A 6 15.69 3.45 5.71
C ILE A 6 14.82 2.75 6.76
N THR A 7 15.45 2.00 7.65
CA THR A 7 14.78 1.27 8.72
C THR A 7 15.16 1.83 10.09
N SER A 8 14.19 1.91 10.98
CA SER A 8 14.44 2.19 12.40
C SER A 8 13.30 1.65 13.26
N LEU A 9 13.51 1.71 14.57
CA LEU A 9 12.54 1.41 15.62
C LEU A 9 11.96 2.65 16.30
N SER A 10 12.37 3.85 15.90
CA SER A 10 11.79 5.11 16.37
C SER A 10 11.30 5.94 15.19
N LEU A 11 10.10 6.51 15.31
CA LEU A 11 9.56 7.41 14.29
C LEU A 11 10.31 8.74 14.30
N GLU A 12 10.76 9.22 15.46
CA GLU A 12 11.60 10.42 15.58
C GLU A 12 12.92 10.29 14.80
N ASP A 13 13.59 9.14 14.88
CA ASP A 13 14.86 8.92 14.18
C ASP A 13 14.64 8.88 12.65
N ILE A 14 13.59 8.19 12.21
CA ILE A 14 13.16 8.16 10.80
C ILE A 14 12.78 9.56 10.31
N THR A 15 12.08 10.34 11.13
CA THR A 15 11.66 11.71 10.80
C THR A 15 12.87 12.65 10.71
N SER A 16 13.87 12.46 11.56
CA SER A 16 15.13 13.19 11.52
C SER A 16 15.88 12.91 10.22
N GLU A 17 15.95 11.65 9.80
CA GLU A 17 16.53 11.26 8.52
C GLU A 17 15.73 11.80 7.32
N LEU A 18 14.39 11.78 7.39
CA LEU A 18 13.52 12.40 6.38
C LEU A 18 13.82 13.91 6.28
N SER A 19 13.92 14.61 7.40
CA SER A 19 14.23 16.04 7.46
C SER A 19 15.58 16.36 6.79
N GLN A 20 16.62 15.57 7.07
CA GLN A 20 17.92 15.73 6.44
C GLN A 20 17.87 15.54 4.92
N ASN A 21 17.12 14.54 4.44
CA ASN A 21 16.97 14.30 3.00
C ASN A 21 16.17 15.43 2.33
N ILE A 22 15.11 15.92 2.97
CA ILE A 22 14.35 17.10 2.52
C ILE A 22 15.27 18.32 2.40
N LEU A 23 16.12 18.58 3.39
CA LEU A 23 17.04 19.72 3.35
C LEU A 23 18.08 19.60 2.23
N LYS A 24 18.59 18.38 1.96
CA LYS A 24 19.50 18.14 0.83
C LYS A 24 18.80 18.40 -0.51
N GLU A 25 17.57 17.94 -0.68
CA GLU A 25 16.82 18.18 -1.92
C GLU A 25 16.47 19.66 -2.11
N ARG A 26 16.08 20.38 -1.04
CA ARG A 26 15.83 21.82 -1.10
C ARG A 26 17.04 22.64 -1.50
N LYS A 27 18.26 22.23 -1.14
CA LYS A 27 19.49 22.90 -1.59
C LYS A 27 19.63 22.87 -3.11
N ASN A 28 19.19 21.78 -3.73
CA ASN A 28 19.23 21.62 -5.19
C ASN A 28 18.02 22.29 -5.87
N PHE A 29 16.84 22.22 -5.24
CA PHE A 29 15.58 22.72 -5.79
C PHE A 29 14.75 23.48 -4.74
N PRO A 30 15.05 24.77 -4.48
CA PRO A 30 14.53 25.49 -3.30
C PRO A 30 13.02 25.77 -3.34
N LEU A 31 12.45 26.01 -4.52
CA LEU A 31 11.02 26.32 -4.67
C LEU A 31 10.14 25.08 -4.88
N ARG A 32 10.75 23.91 -5.03
CA ARG A 32 10.00 22.71 -5.39
C ARG A 32 9.33 22.10 -4.16
N SER A 33 8.05 21.78 -4.31
CA SER A 33 7.31 21.09 -3.27
C SER A 33 7.74 19.62 -3.20
N ILE A 34 8.24 19.18 -2.04
CA ILE A 34 8.67 17.79 -1.86
C ILE A 34 7.45 16.93 -1.53
N THR A 35 7.30 15.82 -2.24
CA THR A 35 6.16 14.91 -2.09
C THR A 35 6.47 13.82 -1.08
N ILE A 36 5.65 13.76 -0.03
CA ILE A 36 5.73 12.77 1.04
C ILE A 36 4.44 11.95 1.05
N VAL A 37 4.57 10.67 0.77
CA VAL A 37 3.49 9.69 0.82
C VAL A 37 3.32 9.21 2.27
N VAL A 38 2.11 9.34 2.80
CA VAL A 38 1.76 8.98 4.17
C VAL A 38 0.59 7.98 4.21
N PRO A 39 0.49 7.13 5.23
CA PRO A 39 -0.58 6.13 5.32
C PRO A 39 -1.91 6.69 5.82
N SER A 40 -1.90 7.80 6.56
CA SER A 40 -3.09 8.34 7.22
C SER A 40 -3.01 9.84 7.47
N VAL A 41 -4.17 10.48 7.69
CA VAL A 41 -4.27 11.90 8.07
C VAL A 41 -3.60 12.16 9.41
N ASN A 42 -3.70 11.23 10.36
CA ASN A 42 -3.02 11.35 11.65
C ASN A 42 -1.50 11.40 11.48
N MET A 43 -0.96 10.55 10.59
CA MET A 43 0.47 10.57 10.30
C MET A 43 0.90 11.83 9.58
N ARG A 44 0.08 12.37 8.66
CA ARG A 44 0.31 13.70 8.09
C ARG A 44 0.42 14.77 9.17
N SER A 45 -0.54 14.86 10.08
CA SER A 45 -0.56 15.88 11.13
C SER A 45 0.63 15.74 12.08
N TRP A 46 0.93 14.51 12.50
CA TRP A 46 2.08 14.22 13.35
C TRP A 46 3.41 14.57 12.67
N LEU A 47 3.59 14.19 11.40
CA LEU A 47 4.81 14.47 10.64
C LEU A 47 4.99 15.98 10.42
N ASN A 48 3.90 16.69 10.11
CA ASN A 48 3.92 18.14 9.93
C ASN A 48 4.41 18.87 11.21
N LEU A 49 3.92 18.47 12.38
CA LEU A 49 4.35 19.04 13.65
C LEU A 49 5.79 18.68 13.99
N ASN A 50 6.20 17.43 13.81
CA ASN A 50 7.57 16.99 14.16
C ASN A 50 8.63 17.55 13.21
N LEU A 51 8.35 17.65 11.91
CA LEU A 51 9.25 18.34 10.99
C LEU A 51 9.38 19.82 11.34
N ALA A 52 8.29 20.49 11.73
CA ALA A 52 8.35 21.87 12.18
C ALA A 52 9.21 22.02 13.46
N ARG A 53 9.15 21.06 14.39
CA ARG A 53 10.01 21.04 15.58
C ARG A 53 11.49 20.85 15.24
N ILE A 54 11.82 19.98 14.29
CA ILE A 54 13.22 19.67 13.93
C ILE A 54 13.85 20.80 13.09
N SER A 55 13.11 21.31 12.10
CA SER A 55 13.62 22.28 11.12
C SER A 55 13.23 23.73 11.41
N GLY A 56 12.44 23.98 12.44
CA GLY A 56 11.86 25.28 12.77
C GLY A 56 10.65 25.67 11.90
N LEU A 57 10.60 25.24 10.64
CA LEU A 57 9.52 25.57 9.71
C LEU A 57 9.18 24.40 8.77
N CYS A 58 7.92 23.97 8.79
CA CYS A 58 7.38 23.04 7.81
C CYS A 58 6.56 23.79 6.75
N ALA A 59 7.20 24.14 5.62
CA ALA A 59 6.56 24.82 4.50
C ALA A 59 6.87 24.08 3.18
N ASN A 60 6.05 24.26 2.14
CA ASN A 60 6.27 23.70 0.80
C ASN A 60 6.45 22.16 0.77
N LEU A 61 5.70 21.43 1.62
CA LEU A 61 5.63 19.97 1.60
C LEU A 61 4.24 19.52 1.13
N ARG A 62 4.20 18.51 0.25
CA ARG A 62 2.96 17.90 -0.25
C ARG A 62 2.79 16.53 0.35
N PHE A 63 1.81 16.40 1.23
CA PHE A 63 1.43 15.12 1.81
C PHE A 63 0.34 14.46 0.96
N LEU A 64 0.65 13.31 0.36
CA LEU A 64 -0.26 12.56 -0.49
C LEU A 64 -0.45 11.13 0.04
N PHE A 65 -1.54 10.49 -0.36
CA PHE A 65 -1.70 9.04 -0.21
C PHE A 65 -1.08 8.31 -1.39
N LEU A 66 -0.71 7.04 -1.21
CA LEU A 66 0.01 6.26 -2.22
C LEU A 66 -0.70 6.26 -3.59
N GLU A 67 -1.99 5.93 -3.61
CA GLU A 67 -2.78 5.88 -4.85
C GLU A 67 -2.80 7.24 -5.57
N LYS A 68 -2.99 8.34 -4.84
CA LYS A 68 -2.99 9.68 -5.42
C LYS A 68 -1.61 10.09 -5.93
N ALA A 69 -0.55 9.77 -5.18
CA ALA A 69 0.83 10.07 -5.59
C ALA A 69 1.21 9.31 -6.87
N LEU A 70 0.84 8.03 -6.98
CA LEU A 70 1.04 7.25 -8.20
C LEU A 70 0.16 7.75 -9.35
N GLU A 71 -1.07 8.17 -9.08
CA GLU A 71 -1.95 8.77 -10.08
C GLU A 71 -1.33 10.04 -10.69
N GLU A 72 -0.93 10.99 -9.85
CA GLU A 72 -0.23 12.22 -10.29
C GLU A 72 1.02 11.89 -11.11
N TYR A 73 1.81 10.92 -10.64
CA TYR A 73 3.02 10.47 -11.29
C TYR A 73 2.75 9.90 -12.69
N PHE A 74 1.81 8.97 -12.82
CA PHE A 74 1.55 8.30 -14.09
C PHE A 74 0.86 9.22 -15.11
N HIS A 75 0.01 10.15 -14.68
CA HIS A 75 -0.53 11.17 -15.58
C HIS A 75 0.58 12.06 -16.14
N PHE A 76 1.48 12.55 -15.27
CA PHE A 76 2.62 13.35 -15.71
C PHE A 76 3.52 12.57 -16.68
N ARG A 77 3.86 11.32 -16.34
CA ARG A 77 4.68 10.43 -17.15
C ARG A 77 4.07 10.15 -18.53
N ALA A 78 2.75 10.00 -18.59
CA ALA A 78 1.99 9.79 -19.83
C ALA A 78 1.78 11.10 -20.63
N GLY A 79 2.11 12.27 -20.06
CA GLY A 79 1.85 13.57 -20.66
C GLY A 79 0.37 13.91 -20.75
N LEU A 80 -0.45 13.35 -19.84
CA LEU A 80 -1.87 13.65 -19.73
C LEU A 80 -2.06 14.84 -18.78
N ASP A 81 -3.06 15.67 -19.07
CA ASP A 81 -3.47 16.73 -18.14
C ASP A 81 -4.04 16.10 -16.87
N TYR A 82 -3.56 16.55 -15.72
CA TYR A 82 -4.01 16.11 -14.41
C TYR A 82 -4.71 17.25 -13.69
N ASP A 83 -6.00 17.09 -13.42
CA ASP A 83 -6.75 17.99 -12.57
C ASP A 83 -6.89 17.35 -11.17
N PRO A 84 -6.30 17.92 -10.10
CA PRO A 84 -6.40 17.37 -8.75
C PRO A 84 -7.82 17.38 -8.17
N PHE A 85 -8.75 18.12 -8.77
CA PHE A 85 -10.14 18.22 -8.36
C PHE A 85 -11.07 17.28 -9.15
N GLN A 86 -10.64 16.79 -10.30
CA GLN A 86 -11.37 15.81 -11.09
C GLN A 86 -10.78 14.42 -10.91
N ARG A 87 -11.62 13.43 -10.62
CA ARG A 87 -11.17 12.04 -10.56
C ARG A 87 -11.21 11.45 -11.97
N THR A 88 -10.05 11.11 -12.52
CA THR A 88 -9.94 10.42 -13.81
C THR A 88 -10.56 9.02 -13.75
N PHE A 89 -10.44 8.35 -12.60
CA PHE A 89 -10.92 6.99 -12.39
C PHE A 89 -12.10 6.91 -11.41
N PRO A 90 -13.01 5.93 -11.57
CA PRO A 90 -14.19 5.82 -10.73
C PRO A 90 -13.82 5.61 -9.26
N SER A 91 -14.51 6.32 -8.38
CA SER A 91 -14.39 6.13 -6.93
C SER A 91 -14.86 4.72 -6.52
N GLN A 92 -14.49 4.29 -5.31
CA GLN A 92 -14.98 3.05 -4.74
C GLN A 92 -16.53 2.99 -4.75
N ASP A 93 -17.20 4.10 -4.44
CA ASP A 93 -18.67 4.18 -4.49
C ASP A 93 -19.21 4.04 -5.91
N ALA A 94 -18.53 4.61 -6.91
CA ALA A 94 -18.91 4.46 -8.31
C ALA A 94 -18.74 3.01 -8.79
N ILE A 95 -17.68 2.33 -8.37
CA ILE A 95 -17.46 0.91 -8.64
C ILE A 95 -18.55 0.06 -7.96
N GLN A 96 -18.86 0.34 -6.69
CA GLN A 96 -19.91 -0.33 -5.95
C GLN A 96 -21.26 -0.19 -6.66
N ARG A 97 -21.60 1.01 -7.14
CA ARG A 97 -22.82 1.25 -7.92
C ARG A 97 -22.85 0.40 -9.20
N LYS A 98 -21.75 0.34 -9.96
CA LYS A 98 -21.66 -0.50 -11.16
C LYS A 98 -21.91 -1.98 -10.85
N ILE A 99 -21.30 -2.48 -9.77
CA ILE A 99 -21.51 -3.87 -9.33
C ILE A 99 -22.96 -4.08 -8.89
N LEU A 100 -23.54 -3.15 -8.13
CA LEU A 100 -24.93 -3.23 -7.69
C LEU A 100 -25.91 -3.26 -8.87
N THR A 101 -25.74 -2.36 -9.84
CA THR A 101 -26.53 -2.34 -11.07
C THR A 101 -26.43 -3.68 -11.80
N PHE A 102 -25.22 -4.21 -11.95
CA PHE A 102 -25.01 -5.53 -12.55
C PHE A 102 -25.75 -6.66 -11.81
N LEU A 103 -25.70 -6.68 -10.47
CA LEU A 103 -26.38 -7.69 -9.65
C LEU A 103 -27.91 -7.64 -9.81
N ILE A 104 -28.48 -6.43 -9.89
CA ILE A 104 -29.93 -6.23 -10.04
C ILE A 104 -30.39 -6.64 -11.45
N GLU A 105 -29.66 -6.23 -12.49
CA GLU A 105 -30.02 -6.53 -13.88
C GLU A 105 -29.88 -8.02 -14.23
N ASN A 106 -28.93 -8.71 -13.60
CA ASN A 106 -28.63 -10.12 -13.90
C ASN A 106 -29.22 -11.07 -12.86
N LEU A 107 -30.22 -10.68 -12.06
CA LEU A 107 -30.70 -11.47 -10.92
C LEU A 107 -31.11 -12.91 -11.28
N ASN A 108 -31.67 -13.11 -12.48
CA ASN A 108 -32.14 -14.41 -12.99
C ASN A 108 -31.16 -15.13 -13.94
N SER A 109 -29.92 -14.65 -14.07
CA SER A 109 -28.94 -15.28 -14.95
C SER A 109 -28.46 -16.62 -14.36
N GLU A 110 -28.03 -17.56 -15.21
CA GLU A 110 -27.58 -18.88 -14.74
C GLU A 110 -26.45 -18.79 -13.71
N GLU A 111 -25.65 -17.74 -13.80
CA GLU A 111 -24.54 -17.46 -12.89
C GLU A 111 -24.94 -16.92 -11.52
N THR A 112 -26.11 -16.30 -11.40
CA THR A 112 -26.59 -15.69 -10.15
C THR A 112 -27.70 -16.50 -9.50
N LYS A 113 -28.20 -17.55 -10.16
CA LYS A 113 -29.27 -18.42 -9.65
C LYS A 113 -29.00 -18.91 -8.22
N PHE A 114 -27.76 -19.30 -7.91
CA PHE A 114 -27.38 -19.75 -6.57
C PHE A 114 -27.44 -18.64 -5.49
N LEU A 115 -27.38 -17.37 -5.89
CA LEU A 115 -27.53 -16.19 -5.03
C LEU A 115 -28.93 -15.59 -5.07
N GLY A 116 -29.86 -16.13 -5.87
CA GLY A 116 -31.17 -15.51 -6.13
C GLY A 116 -31.94 -15.15 -4.86
N SER A 117 -32.11 -16.12 -3.94
CA SER A 117 -32.80 -15.91 -2.66
C SER A 117 -32.11 -14.89 -1.73
N PHE A 118 -30.80 -14.69 -1.90
CA PHE A 118 -30.05 -13.70 -1.16
C PHE A 118 -30.19 -12.29 -1.79
N LEU A 119 -30.23 -12.22 -3.11
CA LEU A 119 -30.29 -10.99 -3.91
C LEU A 119 -31.69 -10.36 -3.96
N GLU A 120 -32.76 -11.09 -3.62
CA GLU A 120 -34.12 -10.54 -3.48
C GLU A 120 -34.20 -9.34 -2.52
N SER A 121 -33.32 -9.30 -1.52
CA SER A 121 -33.24 -8.20 -0.56
C SER A 121 -32.24 -7.13 -1.03
N ILE A 122 -32.73 -5.93 -1.36
CA ILE A 122 -31.89 -4.80 -1.79
C ILE A 122 -30.76 -4.48 -0.78
N PRO A 123 -30.99 -4.43 0.55
CA PRO A 123 -29.91 -4.23 1.53
C PRO A 123 -28.80 -5.30 1.46
N ARG A 124 -29.16 -6.55 1.16
CA ARG A 124 -28.20 -7.66 1.01
C ARG A 124 -27.41 -7.52 -0.28
N ALA A 125 -28.07 -7.19 -1.39
CA ALA A 125 -27.40 -6.89 -2.66
C ALA A 125 -26.43 -5.69 -2.53
N PHE A 126 -26.83 -4.64 -1.81
CA PHE A 126 -25.96 -3.50 -1.51
C PHE A 126 -24.74 -3.93 -0.70
N SER A 127 -24.92 -4.70 0.37
CA SER A 127 -23.83 -5.21 1.20
C SER A 127 -22.88 -6.12 0.43
N LEU A 128 -23.42 -6.98 -0.44
CA LEU A 128 -22.63 -7.84 -1.33
C LEU A 128 -21.82 -7.01 -2.33
N SER A 129 -22.44 -5.99 -2.94
CA SER A 129 -21.74 -5.09 -3.87
C SER A 129 -20.56 -4.39 -3.19
N ALA A 130 -20.71 -3.96 -1.94
CA ALA A 130 -19.62 -3.36 -1.16
C ALA A 130 -18.50 -4.38 -0.91
N LYS A 131 -18.86 -5.61 -0.52
CA LYS A 131 -17.88 -6.67 -0.27
C LYS A 131 -17.12 -7.06 -1.54
N LEU A 132 -17.82 -7.22 -2.66
CA LEU A 132 -17.24 -7.52 -3.97
C LEU A 132 -16.32 -6.39 -4.45
N THR A 133 -16.71 -5.12 -4.24
CA THR A 133 -15.86 -3.97 -4.58
C THR A 133 -14.51 -4.05 -3.87
N SER A 134 -14.51 -4.29 -2.56
CA SER A 134 -13.27 -4.44 -1.80
C SER A 134 -12.47 -5.67 -2.25
N LEU A 135 -13.15 -6.80 -2.50
CA LEU A 135 -12.49 -8.03 -2.96
C LEU A 135 -11.82 -7.86 -4.33
N TYR A 136 -12.45 -7.19 -5.29
CA TYR A 136 -11.84 -6.97 -6.59
C TYR A 136 -10.64 -6.04 -6.51
N LYS A 137 -10.70 -4.99 -5.68
CA LYS A 137 -9.53 -4.17 -5.39
C LYS A 137 -8.39 -5.01 -4.81
N ASP A 138 -8.69 -5.90 -3.87
CA ASP A 138 -7.71 -6.82 -3.30
C ASP A 138 -7.15 -7.82 -4.33
N TYR A 139 -7.97 -8.26 -5.30
CA TYR A 139 -7.53 -9.14 -6.38
C TYR A 139 -6.60 -8.43 -7.35
N GLU A 140 -6.92 -7.21 -7.77
CA GLU A 140 -6.03 -6.39 -8.61
C GLU A 140 -4.67 -6.13 -7.92
N LEU A 141 -4.66 -5.93 -6.60
CA LEU A 141 -3.46 -5.61 -5.83
C LEU A 141 -2.62 -6.82 -5.42
N ASN A 142 -3.24 -7.92 -5.00
CA ASN A 142 -2.54 -9.06 -4.41
C ASN A 142 -2.57 -10.32 -5.28
N ARG A 143 -3.45 -10.39 -6.28
CA ARG A 143 -3.67 -11.56 -7.15
C ARG A 143 -3.74 -11.15 -8.62
N SER A 144 -2.79 -10.32 -9.06
CA SER A 144 -2.76 -9.79 -10.43
C SER A 144 -2.75 -10.88 -11.51
N SER A 145 -2.24 -12.08 -11.23
CA SER A 145 -2.28 -13.22 -12.16
C SER A 145 -3.70 -13.75 -12.42
N TRP A 146 -4.61 -13.65 -11.45
CA TRP A 146 -6.02 -14.01 -11.67
C TRP A 146 -6.66 -13.04 -12.66
N ILE A 147 -6.45 -11.74 -12.44
CA ILE A 147 -6.97 -10.68 -13.30
C ILE A 147 -6.41 -10.79 -14.72
N GLN A 148 -5.11 -11.07 -14.86
CA GLN A 148 -4.47 -11.30 -16.16
C GLN A 148 -5.10 -12.50 -16.88
N SER A 149 -5.30 -13.62 -16.20
CA SER A 149 -5.97 -14.80 -16.77
C SER A 149 -7.38 -14.49 -17.25
N TRP A 150 -8.18 -13.81 -16.41
CA TRP A 150 -9.55 -13.43 -16.76
C TRP A 150 -9.62 -12.44 -17.93
N ALA A 151 -8.62 -11.57 -18.07
CA ALA A 151 -8.51 -10.62 -19.18
C ALA A 151 -8.09 -11.29 -20.48
N ASN A 152 -7.13 -12.22 -20.43
CA ASN A 152 -6.63 -12.95 -21.59
C ASN A 152 -7.72 -13.75 -22.29
N GLU A 153 -8.67 -14.33 -21.53
CA GLU A 153 -9.83 -15.03 -22.09
C GLU A 153 -10.76 -14.12 -22.93
N LYS A 154 -10.76 -12.81 -22.65
CA LYS A 154 -11.47 -11.79 -23.42
C LYS A 154 -10.61 -11.18 -24.54
N GLY A 155 -9.38 -11.66 -24.73
CA GLY A 155 -8.41 -11.10 -25.68
C GLY A 155 -7.83 -9.76 -25.23
N LEU A 156 -7.93 -9.42 -23.94
CA LEU A 156 -7.37 -8.20 -23.37
C LEU A 156 -6.06 -8.50 -22.63
N ASP A 157 -5.03 -7.71 -22.90
CA ASP A 157 -3.77 -7.80 -22.17
C ASP A 157 -3.77 -6.86 -20.95
N ILE A 158 -3.80 -7.45 -19.76
CA ILE A 158 -3.57 -6.74 -18.48
C ILE A 158 -2.30 -7.35 -17.88
N PRO A 159 -1.20 -6.59 -17.82
CA PRO A 159 0.06 -7.16 -17.40
C PRO A 159 0.08 -7.36 -15.88
N SER A 160 0.69 -8.46 -15.44
CA SER A 160 0.96 -8.74 -14.04
C SER A 160 2.40 -8.35 -13.69
N ILE A 161 2.58 -7.59 -12.61
CA ILE A 161 3.91 -7.22 -12.09
C ILE A 161 4.27 -7.95 -10.79
N SER A 162 3.28 -8.60 -10.15
CA SER A 162 3.54 -9.38 -8.95
C SER A 162 4.25 -10.69 -9.29
N HIS A 163 5.37 -10.94 -8.63
CA HIS A 163 6.14 -12.18 -8.72
C HIS A 163 5.63 -13.28 -7.78
N ARG A 164 4.55 -13.03 -7.02
CA ARG A 164 4.03 -14.00 -6.07
C ARG A 164 3.18 -15.05 -6.82
N PRO A 165 3.51 -16.34 -6.75
CA PRO A 165 2.63 -17.36 -7.28
C PRO A 165 1.35 -17.36 -6.46
N THR A 166 0.23 -17.04 -7.10
CA THR A 166 -1.09 -17.18 -6.48
C THR A 166 -1.77 -18.37 -7.13
N PRO A 167 -1.92 -19.49 -6.41
CA PRO A 167 -2.61 -20.64 -6.96
C PRO A 167 -4.03 -20.23 -7.33
N PHE A 168 -4.52 -20.72 -8.46
CA PHE A 168 -5.91 -20.53 -8.82
C PHE A 168 -6.79 -21.23 -7.77
N PRO A 169 -7.93 -20.62 -7.41
CA PRO A 169 -8.85 -21.25 -6.50
C PRO A 169 -9.51 -22.44 -7.21
N LYS A 170 -10.16 -23.32 -6.45
CA LYS A 170 -11.01 -24.36 -7.03
C LYS A 170 -12.11 -23.69 -7.85
N GLU A 171 -12.48 -24.30 -8.98
CA GLU A 171 -13.53 -23.81 -9.86
C GLU A 171 -14.92 -24.06 -9.24
N ASP A 172 -15.19 -23.34 -8.16
CA ASP A 172 -16.48 -23.36 -7.49
C ASP A 172 -17.44 -22.37 -8.17
N GLU A 173 -18.75 -22.52 -7.95
CA GLU A 173 -19.79 -21.62 -8.49
C GLU A 173 -19.51 -20.14 -8.17
N TYR A 174 -19.00 -19.86 -6.96
CA TYR A 174 -18.58 -18.53 -6.52
C TYR A 174 -17.44 -17.95 -7.35
N TYR A 175 -16.45 -18.77 -7.72
CA TYR A 175 -15.32 -18.32 -8.52
C TYR A 175 -15.78 -17.98 -9.94
N LEU A 176 -16.58 -18.85 -10.55
CA LEU A 176 -17.14 -18.62 -11.89
C LEU A 176 -18.00 -17.35 -11.93
N PHE A 177 -18.82 -17.13 -10.89
CA PHE A 177 -19.60 -15.92 -10.74
C PHE A 177 -18.72 -14.66 -10.63
N GLN A 178 -17.72 -14.66 -9.74
CA GLN A 178 -16.83 -13.50 -9.55
C GLN A 178 -16.04 -13.18 -10.82
N LYS A 179 -15.52 -14.22 -11.50
CA LYS A 179 -14.81 -14.08 -12.77
C LYS A 179 -15.70 -13.46 -13.85
N LYS A 180 -16.91 -13.98 -14.06
CA LYS A 180 -17.84 -13.47 -15.08
C LYS A 180 -18.31 -12.05 -14.76
N LEU A 181 -18.60 -11.74 -13.50
CA LEU A 181 -18.94 -10.39 -13.07
C LEU A 181 -17.78 -9.43 -13.36
N TYR A 182 -16.56 -9.80 -12.99
CA TYR A 182 -15.40 -8.97 -13.25
C TYR A 182 -15.20 -8.71 -14.75
N GLN A 183 -15.31 -9.74 -15.57
CA GLN A 183 -15.25 -9.63 -17.03
C GLN A 183 -16.31 -8.69 -17.61
N LYS A 184 -17.56 -8.80 -17.14
CA LYS A 184 -18.68 -7.97 -17.65
C LYS A 184 -18.70 -6.53 -17.10
N VAL A 185 -18.08 -6.26 -15.96
CA VAL A 185 -18.11 -4.92 -15.33
C VAL A 185 -16.85 -4.12 -15.66
N PHE A 186 -15.68 -4.76 -15.65
CA PHE A 186 -14.38 -4.09 -15.73
C PHE A 186 -13.65 -4.31 -17.06
N LEU A 187 -14.00 -5.34 -17.84
CA LEU A 187 -13.28 -5.73 -19.06
C LEU A 187 -14.06 -5.42 -20.36
N ASN A 188 -14.95 -4.42 -20.34
CA ASN A 188 -15.79 -4.08 -21.49
C ASN A 188 -15.09 -3.28 -22.59
N SER A 189 -13.92 -2.71 -22.31
CA SER A 189 -13.21 -1.86 -23.27
C SER A 189 -11.70 -2.02 -23.14
N ASN A 190 -10.97 -1.62 -24.18
CA ASN A 190 -9.50 -1.60 -24.16
C ASN A 190 -8.92 -0.55 -23.19
N GLN A 191 -9.73 0.38 -22.69
CA GLN A 191 -9.32 1.40 -21.73
C GLN A 191 -9.35 0.84 -20.29
N PRO A 192 -8.43 1.28 -19.40
CA PRO A 192 -8.42 0.84 -18.02
C PRO A 192 -9.68 1.32 -17.30
N SER A 193 -10.42 0.39 -16.69
CA SER A 193 -11.65 0.70 -15.95
C SER A 193 -11.39 1.04 -14.48
N THR A 194 -10.22 0.64 -13.96
CA THR A 194 -9.77 0.90 -12.59
C THR A 194 -8.41 1.60 -12.58
N LEU A 195 -8.12 2.26 -11.46
CA LEU A 195 -6.86 2.95 -11.24
C LEU A 195 -5.65 1.99 -11.29
N ILE A 196 -5.79 0.77 -10.75
CA ILE A 196 -4.71 -0.21 -10.72
C ILE A 196 -4.42 -0.71 -12.14
N GLN A 197 -5.44 -0.98 -12.95
CA GLN A 197 -5.25 -1.33 -14.37
C GLN A 197 -4.55 -0.23 -15.15
N PHE A 198 -4.86 1.03 -14.86
CA PHE A 198 -4.16 2.17 -15.46
C PHE A 198 -2.68 2.17 -15.09
N PHE A 199 -2.34 2.02 -13.80
CA PHE A 199 -0.95 1.92 -13.36
C PHE A 199 -0.22 0.77 -14.03
N LEU A 200 -0.82 -0.43 -14.04
CA LEU A 200 -0.22 -1.60 -14.67
C LEU A 200 0.05 -1.34 -16.15
N LYS A 201 -0.90 -0.81 -16.93
CA LYS A 201 -0.70 -0.50 -18.35
C LYS A 201 0.38 0.56 -18.57
N GLU A 202 0.38 1.63 -17.78
CA GLU A 202 1.36 2.71 -17.94
C GLU A 202 2.78 2.27 -17.57
N VAL A 203 2.96 1.45 -16.54
CA VAL A 203 4.29 0.95 -16.11
C VAL A 203 5.06 0.27 -17.25
N PHE A 204 4.39 -0.41 -18.17
CA PHE A 204 5.05 -1.07 -19.30
C PHE A 204 5.38 -0.13 -20.46
N LYS A 205 4.68 0.99 -20.60
CA LYS A 205 4.95 1.99 -21.63
C LYS A 205 6.24 2.77 -21.35
N ASN A 206 6.83 3.35 -22.39
CA ASN A 206 7.97 4.25 -22.25
C ASN A 206 7.52 5.61 -21.69
N PRO A 207 8.30 6.23 -20.78
CA PRO A 207 7.96 7.54 -20.24
C PRO A 207 8.00 8.58 -21.36
N ARG A 208 6.94 9.39 -21.49
CA ARG A 208 6.96 10.57 -22.37
C ARG A 208 7.62 11.76 -21.69
N ARG A 209 7.49 11.84 -20.38
CA ARG A 209 8.16 12.81 -19.51
C ARG A 209 8.86 12.06 -18.39
N SER A 210 10.08 12.50 -18.07
CA SER A 210 10.82 12.02 -16.91
C SER A 210 10.57 12.98 -15.74
N PRO A 211 9.88 12.55 -14.69
CA PRO A 211 9.77 13.33 -13.47
C PRO A 211 11.17 13.52 -12.87
N GLN A 212 11.50 14.75 -12.50
CA GLN A 212 12.76 15.06 -11.80
C GLN A 212 12.61 14.88 -10.29
N ASP A 213 11.50 14.26 -9.87
CA ASP A 213 11.03 14.32 -8.49
C ASP A 213 11.55 13.18 -7.63
N SER A 214 11.75 13.44 -6.33
CA SER A 214 11.94 12.37 -5.36
C SER A 214 10.57 11.91 -4.84
N LEU A 215 10.47 10.64 -4.48
CA LEU A 215 9.30 10.09 -3.81
C LEU A 215 9.69 9.60 -2.41
N HIS A 216 9.19 10.27 -1.38
CA HIS A 216 9.38 9.86 0.02
C HIS A 216 8.17 9.07 0.50
N LEU A 217 8.32 7.79 0.80
CA LEU A 217 7.28 6.90 1.33
C LEU A 217 7.50 6.74 2.84
N PHE A 218 6.61 7.33 3.66
CA PHE A 218 6.79 7.37 5.11
C PHE A 218 5.90 6.39 5.86
N CYS A 219 6.52 5.41 6.53
CA CYS A 219 5.91 4.46 7.45
C CYS A 219 4.67 3.73 6.90
N LEU A 220 4.73 3.31 5.63
CA LEU A 220 3.72 2.44 5.05
C LEU A 220 3.90 1.02 5.61
N SER A 221 3.03 0.65 6.55
CA SER A 221 3.12 -0.63 7.29
C SER A 221 2.77 -1.85 6.46
N ASN A 222 1.93 -1.68 5.44
CA ASN A 222 1.53 -2.73 4.52
C ASN A 222 1.48 -2.20 3.09
N LEU A 223 2.21 -2.87 2.19
CA LEU A 223 2.22 -2.60 0.76
C LEU A 223 1.96 -3.91 0.02
N ALA A 224 1.00 -3.87 -0.90
CA ALA A 224 0.73 -4.98 -1.80
C ALA A 224 1.91 -5.22 -2.74
N ASP A 225 2.11 -6.47 -3.15
CA ASP A 225 3.19 -6.87 -4.08
C ASP A 225 3.13 -6.09 -5.39
N THR A 226 1.92 -5.80 -5.90
CA THR A 226 1.73 -4.98 -7.10
C THR A 226 2.30 -3.57 -6.93
N TYR A 227 2.10 -2.92 -5.77
CA TYR A 227 2.67 -1.59 -5.53
C TYR A 227 4.19 -1.63 -5.43
N LEU A 228 4.76 -2.66 -4.79
CA LEU A 228 6.22 -2.83 -4.73
C LEU A 228 6.81 -3.03 -6.13
N GLY A 229 6.17 -3.85 -6.98
CA GLY A 229 6.58 -4.04 -8.36
C GLY A 229 6.44 -2.77 -9.22
N ILE A 230 5.40 -1.96 -8.98
CA ILE A 230 5.26 -0.64 -9.60
C ILE A 230 6.43 0.28 -9.21
N LEU A 231 6.74 0.38 -7.90
CA LEU A 231 7.84 1.21 -7.40
C LEU A 231 9.21 0.75 -7.93
N GLU A 232 9.42 -0.56 -8.00
CA GLU A 232 10.62 -1.15 -8.61
C GLU A 232 10.76 -0.75 -10.07
N SER A 233 9.69 -0.86 -10.85
CA SER A 233 9.70 -0.50 -12.27
C SER A 233 9.93 1.00 -12.48
N ILE A 234 9.31 1.85 -11.66
CA ILE A 234 9.52 3.31 -11.67
C ILE A 234 11.01 3.63 -11.40
N SER A 235 11.60 3.04 -10.36
CA SER A 235 13.01 3.24 -10.02
C SER A 235 13.95 2.78 -11.14
N LYS A 236 13.66 1.64 -11.78
CA LYS A 236 14.50 1.08 -12.85
C LYS A 236 14.37 1.85 -14.17
N LYS A 237 13.14 2.11 -14.62
CA LYS A 237 12.87 2.71 -15.94
C LYS A 237 13.03 4.22 -15.95
N ASP A 238 12.44 4.88 -14.95
CA ASP A 238 12.34 6.34 -14.94
C ASP A 238 13.47 6.97 -14.11
N LYS A 239 14.31 6.15 -13.45
CA LYS A 239 15.44 6.56 -12.61
C LYS A 239 15.04 7.50 -11.46
N LEU A 240 13.79 7.37 -11.00
CA LEU A 240 13.24 8.19 -9.92
C LEU A 240 13.90 7.84 -8.58
N PRO A 241 14.40 8.82 -7.80
CA PRO A 241 14.80 8.60 -6.41
C PRO A 241 13.61 8.24 -5.53
N ILE A 242 13.65 7.06 -4.90
CA ILE A 242 12.59 6.59 -4.01
C ILE A 242 13.21 6.37 -2.62
N TYR A 243 12.70 7.08 -1.62
CA TYR A 243 13.10 6.89 -0.23
C TYR A 243 11.98 6.19 0.52
N LEU A 244 12.20 4.94 0.94
CA LEU A 244 11.26 4.24 1.81
C LEU A 244 11.73 4.31 3.26
N TYR A 245 10.95 4.99 4.08
CA TYR A 245 11.12 5.10 5.51
C TYR A 245 10.20 4.09 6.18
N GLN A 246 10.77 3.09 6.84
CA GLN A 246 10.00 1.98 7.39
C GLN A 246 10.31 1.79 8.87
N PHE A 247 9.25 1.71 9.67
CA PHE A 247 9.35 1.17 11.02
C PHE A 247 9.59 -0.35 10.93
N HIS A 248 10.73 -0.82 11.44
CA HIS A 248 11.15 -2.20 11.29
C HIS A 248 11.85 -2.72 12.54
N THR A 249 11.35 -3.82 13.09
CA THR A 249 11.89 -4.40 14.34
C THR A 249 13.23 -5.11 14.20
N GLY A 250 13.73 -5.29 12.97
CA GLY A 250 14.94 -6.06 12.69
C GLY A 250 14.70 -7.57 12.56
N ALA A 251 13.44 -8.02 12.70
CA ALA A 251 13.07 -9.40 12.43
C ALA A 251 13.27 -9.74 10.94
N SER A 252 13.82 -10.91 10.64
CA SER A 252 14.08 -11.36 9.27
C SER A 252 13.17 -12.51 8.82
N THR A 253 12.63 -13.29 9.76
CA THR A 253 11.85 -14.51 9.49
C THR A 253 10.38 -14.32 9.82
N LYS A 254 9.51 -14.64 8.86
CA LYS A 254 8.07 -14.65 9.08
C LYS A 254 7.72 -15.71 10.12
N THR A 255 6.88 -15.34 11.08
CA THR A 255 6.43 -16.26 12.14
C THR A 255 4.99 -16.69 11.86
N GLU A 256 4.75 -18.01 11.88
CA GLU A 256 3.40 -18.60 11.77
C GLU A 256 2.68 -18.68 13.13
N SER A 257 3.31 -18.20 14.20
CA SER A 257 2.74 -18.19 15.54
C SER A 257 1.45 -17.35 15.62
N LEU A 258 0.46 -17.84 16.36
CA LEU A 258 -0.79 -17.12 16.67
C LEU A 258 -0.58 -15.89 17.58
N GLY A 259 0.61 -15.76 18.17
CA GLY A 259 0.98 -14.69 19.10
C GLY A 259 1.32 -13.35 18.43
N PRO A 260 1.70 -12.33 19.24
CA PRO A 260 1.96 -10.97 18.77
C PRO A 260 3.14 -10.87 17.78
N GLN A 261 3.99 -11.89 17.68
CA GLN A 261 5.07 -11.96 16.69
C GLN A 261 4.53 -11.77 15.26
N ARG A 262 3.31 -12.23 14.94
CA ARG A 262 2.72 -12.08 13.60
C ARG A 262 2.56 -10.62 13.15
N TRP A 263 2.54 -9.67 14.08
CA TRP A 263 2.44 -8.24 13.77
C TRP A 263 3.69 -7.72 13.03
N SER A 264 4.82 -8.43 13.13
CA SER A 264 6.03 -8.12 12.37
C SER A 264 5.99 -8.64 10.93
N ASN A 265 5.08 -9.55 10.57
CA ASN A 265 5.08 -10.17 9.23
C ASN A 265 4.96 -9.18 8.05
N PRO A 266 4.10 -8.14 8.10
CA PRO A 266 4.01 -7.15 7.01
C PRO A 266 5.31 -6.36 6.80
N GLN A 267 5.93 -5.90 7.89
CA GLN A 267 7.19 -5.15 7.80
C GLN A 267 8.35 -6.05 7.30
N ILE A 268 8.39 -7.32 7.72
CA ILE A 268 9.37 -8.31 7.23
C ILE A 268 9.17 -8.52 5.73
N HIS A 269 7.91 -8.64 5.29
CA HIS A 269 7.59 -8.83 3.88
C HIS A 269 8.11 -7.69 3.01
N ILE A 270 7.79 -6.44 3.37
CA ILE A 270 8.25 -5.25 2.63
C ILE A 270 9.78 -5.19 2.59
N SER A 271 10.44 -5.38 3.75
CA SER A 271 11.90 -5.37 3.85
C SER A 271 12.54 -6.44 2.97
N SER A 272 12.07 -7.69 3.05
CA SER A 272 12.58 -8.81 2.25
C SER A 272 12.47 -8.56 0.74
N LYS A 273 11.36 -7.96 0.29
CA LYS A 273 11.15 -7.62 -1.11
C LYS A 273 12.08 -6.53 -1.57
N ILE A 274 12.27 -5.47 -0.79
CA ILE A 274 13.10 -4.33 -1.18
C ILE A 274 14.58 -4.67 -1.19
N VAL A 275 15.02 -5.49 -0.24
CA VAL A 275 16.39 -6.04 -0.23
C VAL A 275 16.63 -6.94 -1.46
N SER A 276 15.62 -7.63 -1.96
CA SER A 276 15.76 -8.45 -3.18
C SER A 276 15.90 -7.63 -4.47
N ILE A 277 15.57 -6.33 -4.45
CA ILE A 277 15.72 -5.45 -5.61
C ILE A 277 17.20 -5.08 -5.77
N PRO A 278 17.83 -5.34 -6.93
CA PRO A 278 19.23 -5.04 -7.15
C PRO A 278 19.50 -3.53 -7.14
N GLY A 279 20.54 -3.10 -6.43
CA GLY A 279 20.95 -1.69 -6.34
C GLY A 279 20.20 -0.86 -5.29
N THR A 280 19.43 -1.49 -4.40
CA THR A 280 18.85 -0.82 -3.23
C THR A 280 19.92 -0.50 -2.20
N ILE A 281 19.91 0.73 -1.67
CA ILE A 281 20.76 1.14 -0.55
C ILE A 281 19.95 0.96 0.73
N SER A 282 20.37 0.05 1.62
CA SER A 282 19.78 -0.11 2.94
C SER A 282 20.53 0.70 4.00
N LYS A 283 19.80 1.44 4.82
CA LYS A 283 20.32 2.20 5.96
C LYS A 283 19.51 1.85 7.20
N ASN A 284 20.12 1.15 8.14
CA ASN A 284 19.52 0.90 9.44
C ASN A 284 19.96 1.99 10.43
N LEU A 285 19.01 2.69 11.05
CA LEU A 285 19.29 3.69 12.08
C LEU A 285 19.30 2.98 13.43
N GLU A 286 20.46 2.99 14.09
CA GLU A 286 20.60 2.44 15.44
C GLU A 286 19.83 3.28 16.44
N ASP A 287 18.91 2.61 17.13
CA ASP A 287 18.12 3.19 18.18
C ASP A 287 18.87 3.07 19.51
N THR A 288 19.37 4.22 20.00
CA THR A 288 20.20 4.32 21.22
C THR A 288 19.36 4.54 22.49
N ARG A 289 18.03 4.51 22.39
CA ARG A 289 17.13 4.81 23.51
C ARG A 289 16.99 3.62 24.45
N ILE A 290 16.91 3.92 25.75
CA ILE A 290 16.64 2.93 26.79
C ILE A 290 15.13 2.82 26.97
N TYR A 291 14.60 1.62 26.77
CA TYR A 291 13.17 1.33 26.90
C TYR A 291 12.84 0.72 28.28
N PRO A 292 11.65 0.99 28.82
CA PRO A 292 11.12 0.27 29.97
C PRO A 292 11.12 -1.25 29.75
N GLU A 293 11.28 -2.03 30.82
CA GLU A 293 11.49 -3.49 30.77
C GLU A 293 10.42 -4.26 29.98
N LYS A 294 9.14 -3.88 30.07
CA LYS A 294 8.07 -4.55 29.30
C LYS A 294 8.10 -4.20 27.81
N LEU A 295 8.52 -2.98 27.45
CA LEU A 295 8.66 -2.56 26.04
C LEU A 295 9.89 -3.20 25.41
N SER A 296 11.00 -3.34 26.15
CA SER A 296 12.15 -4.10 25.68
C SER A 296 11.81 -5.60 25.53
N ALA A 297 11.03 -6.17 26.44
CA ALA A 297 10.52 -7.53 26.30
C ALA A 297 9.60 -7.70 25.07
N LEU A 298 8.70 -6.75 24.80
CA LEU A 298 7.86 -6.76 23.59
C LEU A 298 8.71 -6.65 22.32
N LYS A 299 9.73 -5.78 22.30
CA LYS A 299 10.68 -5.61 21.19
C LYS A 299 11.42 -6.93 20.90
N ASN A 300 11.93 -7.58 21.94
CA ASN A 300 12.62 -8.86 21.81
C ASN A 300 11.65 -9.98 21.36
N LEU A 301 10.39 -9.95 21.83
CA LEU A 301 9.35 -10.86 21.34
C LEU A 301 9.06 -10.64 19.86
N LEU A 302 8.89 -9.40 19.39
CA LEU A 302 8.63 -9.06 17.99
C LEU A 302 9.83 -9.35 17.07
N LYS A 303 11.05 -9.36 17.63
CA LYS A 303 12.27 -9.84 16.95
C LYS A 303 12.34 -11.37 16.85
N GLY A 304 11.51 -12.10 17.60
CA GLY A 304 11.55 -13.56 17.68
C GLY A 304 12.58 -14.09 18.68
N GLU A 305 13.17 -13.22 19.52
CA GLU A 305 14.17 -13.59 20.54
C GLU A 305 13.52 -14.25 21.77
N ILE A 306 12.22 -14.02 22.01
CA ILE A 306 11.45 -14.59 23.14
C ILE A 306 10.30 -15.48 22.63
N ARG A 307 10.23 -16.74 23.10
CA ARG A 307 9.15 -17.70 22.77
C ARG A 307 7.90 -17.45 23.64
N GLY A 308 6.71 -17.62 23.06
CA GLY A 308 5.41 -17.13 23.55
C GLY A 308 4.85 -17.65 24.89
N HIS A 309 5.61 -18.41 25.70
CA HIS A 309 5.12 -18.96 26.98
C HIS A 309 5.13 -17.95 28.15
N ASN A 310 5.64 -16.72 27.96
CA ASN A 310 5.72 -15.72 29.03
C ASN A 310 4.71 -14.55 28.90
N VAL A 311 3.72 -14.66 28.00
CA VAL A 311 2.83 -13.52 27.65
C VAL A 311 1.75 -13.25 28.72
N GLU A 312 1.44 -14.21 29.59
CA GLU A 312 0.38 -14.06 30.61
C GLU A 312 0.73 -13.07 31.74
N ASN A 313 2.02 -12.73 31.93
CA ASN A 313 2.48 -11.85 33.01
C ASN A 313 2.44 -10.34 32.70
N PHE A 314 1.99 -9.93 31.52
CA PHE A 314 2.03 -8.51 31.13
C PHE A 314 0.80 -7.69 31.57
N SER A 315 -0.23 -8.34 32.11
CA SER A 315 -1.56 -7.77 32.43
C SER A 315 -1.62 -6.76 33.59
N GLY A 316 -0.58 -6.67 34.42
CA GLY A 316 -0.63 -5.93 35.70
C GLY A 316 -0.01 -4.52 35.72
N ASP A 317 0.50 -4.00 34.61
CA ASP A 317 1.14 -2.67 34.59
C ASP A 317 0.40 -1.70 33.65
N PHE A 318 0.00 -0.55 34.20
CA PHE A 318 -0.76 0.50 33.51
C PHE A 318 0.10 1.36 32.57
N SER A 319 1.40 1.09 32.46
CA SER A 319 2.29 1.69 31.46
C SER A 319 1.86 1.37 30.02
N VAL A 320 1.13 0.26 29.82
CA VAL A 320 0.49 -0.13 28.56
C VAL A 320 -0.98 0.35 28.52
N ARG A 321 -1.28 1.54 29.06
CA ARG A 321 -2.53 2.26 28.74
C ARG A 321 -2.44 2.81 27.32
N PHE A 322 -2.70 1.91 26.40
CA PHE A 322 -2.83 2.12 24.98
C PHE A 322 -3.79 3.29 24.64
N TRP A 323 -3.28 4.21 23.81
CA TRP A 323 -3.99 5.01 22.80
C TRP A 323 -4.61 6.40 23.10
N ASN A 324 -4.49 7.05 24.26
CA ASN A 324 -5.19 8.35 24.46
C ASN A 324 -4.36 9.63 24.73
N ALA A 325 -3.02 9.60 24.83
CA ALA A 325 -2.21 10.82 24.93
C ALA A 325 -0.82 10.69 24.25
N PRO A 326 -0.20 11.78 23.76
CA PRO A 326 1.06 11.73 23.02
C PRO A 326 2.27 11.66 23.98
N SER A 327 3.07 10.59 23.90
CA SER A 327 4.36 10.48 24.60
C SER A 327 5.41 9.81 23.70
N SER A 328 6.69 10.04 23.98
CA SER A 328 7.85 9.47 23.28
C SER A 328 7.92 7.93 23.32
N TYR A 329 7.17 7.31 24.25
CA TYR A 329 7.06 5.86 24.42
C TYR A 329 5.87 5.25 23.63
N ARG A 330 5.20 6.08 22.81
CA ARG A 330 4.07 5.68 21.95
C ARG A 330 4.51 5.31 20.53
N GLU A 331 5.72 5.71 20.13
CA GLU A 331 6.41 5.21 18.93
C GLU A 331 6.83 3.75 19.11
#